data_AF-A0A6A5PJP7-F1
#
_entry.id   AF-A0A6A5PJP7-F1
#
_cell.length_a   1.000
_cell.length_b   1.000
_cell.length_c   1.000
_cell.angle_alpha   90.00
_cell.angle_beta   90.00
_cell.angle_gamma   90.00
#
_symmetry.space_group_name_H-M   'P 1'
#
loop_
_entity.id
_entity.type
_entity.pdbx_description
1 polymer ?
#
loop_
_entity_poly.entity_id
_entity_poly.type
_entity_poly.pdbx_seq_one_letter_code
_entity_poly.pdbx_strand_id
1 'polypeptide(L)'
;MAVANLQRLSSQIPRLSTLSFFSKSLISRTTTTATTTTTTTAKVSDRIVRLSAIDYEGKKHEIIGLTGQTLLKSLINSGLVDPDSHRLEEIDACSAHCEVSIAEEWFEKLPPRSYDEEYVLKRNSRARVLNKHSRLGCQILLTHDLQGMIVAVPEPKPWDTN
;
A
#
# COMPACT_ATOMS: atom_id res chain seq x y z
N MET A 1 -52.26 -27.59 -26.70
CA MET A 1 -52.68 -27.08 -25.38
C MET A 1 -51.49 -26.40 -24.72
N ALA A 2 -51.76 -25.26 -24.08
CA ALA A 2 -50.95 -24.49 -23.14
C ALA A 2 -49.75 -23.68 -23.68
N VAL A 3 -49.85 -22.37 -23.43
CA VAL A 3 -49.04 -21.23 -23.85
C VAL A 3 -48.16 -20.73 -22.69
N ALA A 4 -47.09 -20.02 -23.10
CA ALA A 4 -46.11 -19.18 -22.40
C ALA A 4 -46.41 -18.64 -20.98
N ASN A 5 -45.34 -18.39 -20.20
CA ASN A 5 -45.23 -17.16 -19.40
C ASN A 5 -43.78 -16.84 -19.00
N LEU A 6 -43.25 -15.75 -19.57
CA LEU A 6 -42.09 -14.99 -19.08
C LEU A 6 -42.62 -13.83 -18.24
N GLN A 7 -42.21 -13.73 -16.97
CA GLN A 7 -42.60 -12.62 -16.10
C GLN A 7 -41.49 -11.58 -16.03
N ARG A 8 -41.85 -10.38 -16.49
CA ARG A 8 -41.09 -9.14 -16.50
C ARG A 8 -41.48 -8.38 -15.22
N LEU A 9 -40.56 -8.16 -14.28
CA LEU A 9 -40.84 -7.29 -13.12
C LEU A 9 -40.44 -5.84 -13.43
N SER A 10 -41.45 -4.99 -13.27
CA SER A 10 -41.48 -3.54 -13.48
C SER A 10 -41.03 -2.80 -12.22
N SER A 11 -40.29 -1.71 -12.43
CA SER A 11 -39.94 -0.66 -11.48
C SER A 11 -41.15 -0.05 -10.76
N GLN A 12 -41.01 0.23 -9.46
CA GLN A 12 -41.91 1.10 -8.70
C GLN A 12 -41.10 2.08 -7.83
N ILE A 13 -41.36 3.37 -8.04
CA ILE A 13 -40.91 4.51 -7.22
C ILE A 13 -42.14 5.01 -6.47
N PRO A 14 -42.12 5.17 -5.14
CA PRO A 14 -43.11 5.98 -4.45
C PRO A 14 -42.57 7.39 -4.15
N ARG A 15 -43.41 8.38 -4.47
CA ARG A 15 -43.27 9.78 -4.04
C ARG A 15 -43.67 9.91 -2.57
N LEU A 16 -43.01 10.80 -1.84
CA LEU A 16 -43.43 11.19 -0.49
C LEU A 16 -43.56 12.70 -0.34
N SER A 17 -44.60 13.04 0.42
CA SER A 17 -45.28 14.31 0.51
C SER A 17 -44.72 15.21 1.60
N THR A 18 -44.97 16.50 1.42
CA THR A 18 -44.73 17.65 2.31
C THR A 18 -45.07 17.44 3.79
N LEU A 19 -44.19 17.87 4.70
CA LEU A 19 -44.57 18.33 6.03
C LEU A 19 -43.66 19.47 6.51
N SER A 20 -44.27 20.60 6.85
CA SER A 20 -43.65 21.76 7.47
C SER A 20 -43.36 21.46 8.94
N PHE A 21 -42.18 21.81 9.43
CA PHE A 21 -41.90 21.91 10.86
C PHE A 21 -41.33 23.28 11.18
N PHE A 22 -42.15 24.08 11.86
CA PHE A 22 -41.71 25.25 12.61
C PHE A 22 -40.79 24.76 13.74
N SER A 23 -39.52 25.16 13.71
CA SER A 23 -38.61 25.04 14.86
C SER A 23 -38.20 26.42 15.32
N LYS A 24 -38.50 26.71 16.58
CA LYS A 24 -38.26 27.99 17.26
C LYS A 24 -36.75 28.15 17.50
N SER A 25 -36.18 29.25 16.99
CA SER A 25 -34.79 29.65 17.25
C SER A 25 -34.60 30.02 18.72
N LEU A 26 -33.81 29.24 19.45
CA LEU A 26 -33.22 29.62 20.73
C LEU A 26 -31.76 30.04 20.49
N ILE A 27 -31.48 31.32 20.69
CA ILE A 27 -30.13 31.88 20.60
C ILE A 27 -29.41 31.51 21.90
N SER A 28 -28.58 30.47 21.86
CA SER A 28 -27.66 30.13 22.95
C SER A 28 -26.32 30.80 22.71
N ARG A 29 -25.93 31.69 23.63
CA ARG A 29 -24.68 32.47 23.59
C ARG A 29 -23.55 31.60 24.13
N THR A 30 -22.87 30.84 23.26
CA THR A 30 -21.65 30.12 23.62
C THR A 30 -20.45 31.04 23.47
N THR A 31 -19.71 31.24 24.56
CA THR A 31 -18.41 31.90 24.55
C THR A 31 -17.40 31.01 23.85
N THR A 32 -17.00 31.38 22.64
CA THR A 32 -15.92 30.74 21.89
C THR A 32 -14.59 31.05 22.57
N THR A 33 -14.09 30.14 23.41
CA THR A 33 -12.65 30.05 23.65
C THR A 33 -12.02 29.61 22.34
N ALA A 34 -11.44 30.55 21.60
CA ALA A 34 -10.67 30.27 20.40
C ALA A 34 -9.39 29.54 20.79
N THR A 35 -9.47 28.21 20.92
CA THR A 35 -8.27 27.37 20.90
C THR A 35 -7.69 27.55 19.51
N THR A 36 -6.59 28.28 19.42
CA THR A 36 -5.81 28.47 18.20
C THR A 36 -5.15 27.14 17.90
N THR A 37 -5.90 26.21 17.29
CA THR A 37 -5.30 25.08 16.59
C THR A 37 -4.53 25.67 15.42
N THR A 38 -3.24 25.95 15.64
CA THR A 38 -2.27 26.20 14.58
C THR A 38 -2.22 24.96 13.70
N THR A 39 -3.06 24.93 12.67
CA THR A 39 -2.97 24.02 11.53
C THR A 39 -1.73 24.41 10.73
N THR A 40 -0.57 23.92 11.15
CA THR A 40 0.64 23.97 10.32
C THR A 40 0.42 23.04 9.13
N THR A 41 0.33 23.59 7.92
CA THR A 41 0.33 22.80 6.68
C THR A 41 1.57 21.90 6.66
N ALA A 42 1.37 20.57 6.57
CA ALA A 42 2.45 19.59 6.56
C ALA A 42 3.43 19.89 5.41
N LYS A 43 4.74 19.99 5.72
CA LYS A 43 5.76 20.21 4.70
C LYS A 43 6.14 18.88 4.05
N VAL A 44 6.59 18.93 2.80
CA VAL A 44 7.07 17.72 2.10
C VAL A 44 8.27 17.10 2.83
N SER A 45 9.12 17.93 3.46
CA SER A 45 10.24 17.50 4.28
C SER A 45 9.84 16.54 5.40
N ASP A 46 8.65 16.75 5.95
CA ASP A 46 8.15 16.00 7.11
C ASP A 46 7.69 14.61 6.72
N ARG A 47 7.67 14.27 5.41
CA ARG A 47 7.30 12.95 4.88
C ARG A 47 8.51 12.15 4.39
N ILE A 48 9.72 12.68 4.47
CA ILE A 48 10.91 11.99 3.97
C ILE A 48 11.28 10.83 4.89
N VAL A 49 11.47 9.65 4.31
CA VAL A 49 11.99 8.46 4.97
C VAL A 49 13.27 8.03 4.25
N ARG A 50 14.40 7.98 4.95
CA ARG A 50 15.66 7.50 4.40
C ARG A 50 15.88 6.05 4.78
N LEU A 51 16.25 5.23 3.83
CA LEU A 51 16.55 3.81 4.01
C LEU A 51 17.77 3.42 3.19
N SER A 52 18.30 2.23 3.43
CA SER A 52 19.47 1.70 2.72
C SER A 52 19.10 0.41 2.00
N ALA A 53 19.45 0.34 0.73
CA ALA A 53 19.30 -0.88 -0.06
C ALA A 53 20.67 -1.46 -0.40
N ILE A 54 20.79 -2.78 -0.25
CA ILE A 54 21.96 -3.55 -0.65
C ILE A 54 21.63 -4.17 -2.01
N ASP A 55 22.44 -3.86 -3.00
CA ASP A 55 22.30 -4.43 -4.35
C ASP A 55 22.77 -5.89 -4.38
N TYR A 56 22.49 -6.61 -5.47
CA TYR A 56 22.93 -8.00 -5.65
C TYR A 56 24.47 -8.13 -5.64
N GLU A 57 25.19 -7.07 -6.00
CA GLU A 57 26.66 -6.98 -5.89
C GLU A 57 27.16 -6.74 -4.45
N GLY A 58 26.25 -6.58 -3.48
CA GLY A 58 26.58 -6.27 -2.08
C GLY A 58 26.87 -4.78 -1.81
N LYS A 59 26.71 -3.91 -2.80
CA LYS A 59 26.91 -2.46 -2.64
C LYS A 59 25.72 -1.83 -1.92
N LYS A 60 26.01 -0.93 -0.98
CA LYS A 60 24.98 -0.17 -0.23
C LYS A 60 24.63 1.13 -0.96
N HIS A 61 23.34 1.39 -1.11
CA HIS A 61 22.76 2.58 -1.73
C HIS A 61 21.84 3.29 -0.74
N GLU A 62 21.95 4.62 -0.64
CA GLU A 62 21.01 5.44 0.13
C GLU A 62 19.76 5.71 -0.71
N ILE A 63 18.60 5.43 -0.13
CA ILE A 63 17.30 5.53 -0.78
C ILE A 63 16.45 6.54 -0.03
N ILE A 64 15.83 7.43 -0.79
CA ILE A 64 14.91 8.43 -0.26
C ILE A 64 13.51 8.05 -0.73
N GLY A 65 12.65 7.72 0.24
CA GLY A 65 11.23 7.47 0.03
C GLY A 65 10.38 8.52 0.74
N LEU A 66 9.08 8.49 0.45
CA LEU A 66 8.07 9.29 1.15
C LEU A 66 7.15 8.42 1.98
N THR A 67 6.68 8.91 3.12
CA THR A 67 5.65 8.22 3.90
C THR A 67 4.39 8.00 3.08
N GLY A 68 3.82 6.79 3.17
CA GLY A 68 2.67 6.35 2.38
C GLY A 68 3.03 5.85 0.97
N GLN A 69 4.28 6.00 0.54
CA GLN A 69 4.80 5.37 -0.68
C GLN A 69 5.15 3.91 -0.40
N THR A 70 5.07 3.05 -1.40
CA THR A 70 5.55 1.67 -1.27
C THR A 70 7.08 1.63 -1.30
N LEU A 71 7.67 0.64 -0.61
CA LEU A 71 9.10 0.38 -0.63
C LEU A 71 9.58 0.15 -2.07
N LEU A 72 8.86 -0.66 -2.85
CA LEU A 72 9.17 -0.92 -4.25
C LEU A 72 9.27 0.37 -5.06
N LYS A 73 8.30 1.29 -4.94
CA LYS A 73 8.33 2.54 -5.69
C LYS A 73 9.56 3.38 -5.32
N SER A 74 10.00 3.34 -4.06
CA SER A 74 11.22 4.03 -3.62
C SER A 74 12.47 3.41 -4.22
N LEU A 75 12.53 2.07 -4.35
CA LEU A 75 13.62 1.36 -5.01
C LEU A 75 13.65 1.63 -6.52
N ILE A 76 12.50 1.65 -7.19
CA ILE A 76 12.39 2.03 -8.61
C ILE A 76 12.89 3.46 -8.83
N ASN A 77 12.46 4.41 -7.99
CA ASN A 77 12.89 5.81 -8.09
C ASN A 77 14.41 5.98 -7.89
N SER A 78 15.04 5.07 -7.14
CA SER A 78 16.50 5.06 -6.94
C SER A 78 17.29 4.38 -8.06
N GLY A 79 16.60 3.74 -9.02
CA GLY A 79 17.23 3.01 -10.12
C GLY A 79 17.76 1.62 -9.77
N LEU A 80 17.44 1.08 -8.58
CA LEU A 80 17.87 -0.27 -8.17
C LEU A 80 16.96 -1.38 -8.70
N VAL A 81 15.72 -1.05 -9.04
CA VAL A 81 14.74 -2.00 -9.56
C VAL A 81 14.17 -1.41 -10.84
N ASP A 82 14.15 -2.22 -11.90
CA ASP A 82 13.59 -1.81 -13.17
C ASP A 82 12.08 -1.57 -13.03
N PRO A 83 11.52 -0.40 -13.44
CA PRO A 83 10.08 -0.21 -13.47
C PRO A 83 9.32 -1.28 -14.25
N ASP A 84 9.92 -1.84 -15.31
CA ASP A 84 9.28 -2.87 -16.14
C ASP A 84 9.25 -4.26 -15.46
N SER A 85 10.04 -4.46 -14.40
CA SER A 85 10.00 -5.68 -13.59
C SER A 85 8.67 -5.82 -12.84
N HIS A 86 7.94 -4.73 -12.60
CA HIS A 86 6.64 -4.76 -11.93
C HIS A 86 5.52 -4.36 -12.89
N ARG A 87 4.99 -5.36 -13.60
CA ARG A 87 3.75 -5.24 -14.32
C ARG A 87 2.62 -5.64 -13.38
N LEU A 88 1.76 -4.68 -13.04
CA LEU A 88 0.39 -4.81 -12.50
C LEU A 88 0.21 -4.46 -11.01
N GLU A 89 -0.88 -3.73 -10.76
CA GLU A 89 -1.34 -3.23 -9.45
C GLU A 89 -1.96 -4.34 -8.57
N GLU A 90 -2.09 -5.57 -9.08
CA GLU A 90 -2.64 -6.74 -8.40
C GLU A 90 -1.53 -7.69 -7.91
N ILE A 91 -1.66 -8.12 -6.65
CA ILE A 91 -0.69 -8.98 -5.95
C ILE A 91 -0.49 -10.31 -6.68
N ASP A 92 -1.59 -10.94 -7.12
CA ASP A 92 -1.57 -12.25 -7.78
C ASP A 92 -0.89 -12.25 -9.15
N ALA A 93 -0.91 -11.09 -9.83
CA ALA A 93 -0.30 -10.94 -11.14
C ALA A 93 1.20 -10.59 -11.06
N CYS A 94 1.67 -10.18 -9.89
CA CYS A 94 3.05 -9.85 -9.64
C CYS A 94 3.83 -11.15 -9.32
N SER A 95 4.54 -11.71 -10.29
CA SER A 95 5.36 -12.94 -10.18
C SER A 95 6.61 -12.83 -9.25
N ALA A 96 6.41 -12.23 -8.07
CA ALA A 96 7.43 -11.90 -7.06
C ALA A 96 8.63 -11.08 -7.58
N HIS A 97 8.48 -10.32 -8.66
CA HIS A 97 9.55 -9.41 -9.13
C HIS A 97 9.81 -8.24 -8.18
N CYS A 98 8.87 -7.95 -7.28
CA CYS A 98 9.03 -6.97 -6.21
C CYS A 98 9.54 -7.58 -4.90
N GLU A 99 10.03 -8.83 -4.91
CA GLU A 99 10.60 -9.47 -3.73
C GLU A 99 11.81 -8.69 -3.23
N VAL A 100 11.89 -8.50 -1.92
CA VAL A 100 13.03 -7.90 -1.21
C VAL A 100 13.33 -8.71 0.04
N SER A 101 14.59 -8.72 0.45
CA SER A 101 15.01 -9.30 1.73
C SER A 101 15.15 -8.21 2.79
N ILE A 102 14.50 -8.37 3.94
CA ILE A 102 14.48 -7.35 5.01
C ILE A 102 15.25 -7.85 6.23
N ALA A 103 16.03 -6.96 6.86
CA ALA A 103 16.71 -7.30 8.10
C ALA A 103 15.71 -7.57 9.24
N GLU A 104 16.01 -8.57 10.07
CA GLU A 104 15.10 -9.12 11.09
C GLU A 104 14.67 -8.08 12.13
N GLU A 105 15.54 -7.12 12.45
CA GLU A 105 15.28 -6.01 13.37
C GLU A 105 14.09 -5.11 12.95
N TRP A 106 13.65 -5.18 11.69
CA TRP A 106 12.53 -4.39 11.18
C TRP A 106 11.20 -5.15 11.20
N PHE A 107 11.19 -6.45 11.49
CA PHE A 107 9.97 -7.27 11.40
C PHE A 107 8.86 -6.81 12.35
N GLU A 108 9.22 -6.40 13.57
CA GLU A 108 8.25 -5.92 14.57
C GLU A 108 7.56 -4.61 14.16
N LYS A 109 8.20 -3.84 13.27
CA LYS A 109 7.66 -2.57 12.76
C LYS A 109 6.82 -2.74 11.50
N LEU A 110 6.86 -3.91 10.88
CA LEU A 110 6.13 -4.21 9.66
C LEU A 110 4.84 -4.96 9.98
N PRO A 111 3.77 -4.75 9.20
CA PRO A 111 2.60 -5.61 9.30
C PRO A 111 2.99 -7.06 8.99
N PRO A 112 2.30 -8.05 9.60
CA PRO A 112 2.49 -9.45 9.24
C PRO A 112 2.17 -9.66 7.75
N ARG A 113 2.74 -10.71 7.15
CA ARG A 113 2.44 -11.04 5.74
C ARG A 113 0.95 -11.36 5.59
N SER A 114 0.33 -10.85 4.53
CA SER A 114 -1.00 -11.31 4.13
C SER A 114 -0.93 -12.72 3.57
N TYR A 115 -2.07 -13.41 3.52
CA TYR A 115 -2.17 -14.73 2.88
C TYR A 115 -1.72 -14.69 1.42
N ASP A 116 -2.14 -13.65 0.67
CA ASP A 116 -1.80 -13.48 -0.74
C ASP A 116 -0.29 -13.21 -0.92
N GLU A 117 0.30 -12.39 -0.05
CA GLU A 117 1.75 -12.16 -0.02
C GLU A 117 2.51 -13.48 0.19
N GLU A 118 2.11 -14.28 1.17
CA GLU A 118 2.73 -15.58 1.44
C GLU A 118 2.53 -16.57 0.28
N TYR A 119 1.35 -16.60 -0.32
CA TYR A 119 1.04 -17.45 -1.47
C TYR A 119 1.93 -17.11 -2.67
N VAL A 120 2.02 -15.83 -3.03
CA VAL A 120 2.84 -15.35 -4.16
C VAL A 120 4.33 -15.64 -3.90
N LEU A 121 4.85 -15.33 -2.72
CA LEU A 121 6.25 -15.61 -2.37
C LEU A 121 6.54 -17.12 -2.42
N LYS A 122 5.67 -17.95 -1.86
CA LYS A 122 5.86 -19.41 -1.84
C LYS A 122 5.77 -20.02 -3.23
N ARG A 123 4.86 -19.53 -4.08
CA ARG A 123 4.68 -20.00 -5.46
C ARG A 123 5.87 -19.65 -6.36
N ASN A 124 6.47 -18.47 -6.16
CA ASN A 124 7.58 -17.98 -6.98
C ASN A 124 8.97 -18.31 -6.41
N SER A 125 9.05 -18.73 -5.14
CA SER A 125 10.28 -19.19 -4.52
C SER A 125 10.76 -20.49 -5.17
N ARG A 126 12.06 -20.55 -5.51
CA ARG A 126 12.72 -21.80 -5.92
C ARG A 126 12.89 -22.76 -4.76
N ALA A 127 12.96 -22.23 -3.54
CA ALA A 127 13.14 -23.03 -2.34
C ALA A 127 11.79 -23.62 -1.91
N ARG A 128 11.79 -24.90 -1.49
CA ARG A 128 10.61 -25.56 -0.92
C ARG A 128 10.14 -24.90 0.38
N VAL A 129 11.02 -24.15 1.04
CA VAL A 129 10.78 -23.41 2.28
C VAL A 129 10.84 -21.91 1.97
N LEU A 130 9.82 -21.17 2.42
CA LEU A 130 9.78 -19.72 2.30
C LEU A 130 10.84 -19.09 3.22
N ASN A 131 11.66 -18.20 2.68
CA ASN A 131 12.61 -17.44 3.47
C ASN A 131 11.87 -16.44 4.38
N LYS A 132 12.20 -16.43 5.67
CA LYS A 132 11.58 -15.52 6.65
C LYS A 132 11.78 -14.04 6.30
N HIS A 133 12.89 -13.71 5.64
CA HIS A 133 13.26 -12.35 5.27
C HIS A 133 12.61 -11.85 3.98
N SER A 134 12.05 -12.74 3.17
CA SER A 134 11.38 -12.37 1.92
C SER A 134 10.07 -11.66 2.22
N ARG A 135 9.90 -10.49 1.61
CA ARG A 135 8.68 -9.69 1.60
C ARG A 135 8.44 -9.15 0.19
N LEU A 136 7.19 -8.84 -0.12
CA LEU A 136 6.86 -8.11 -1.35
C LEU A 136 6.99 -6.60 -1.09
N GLY A 137 7.98 -5.96 -1.70
CA GLY A 137 8.23 -4.53 -1.54
C GLY A 137 7.06 -3.64 -1.96
N CYS A 138 6.15 -4.14 -2.81
CA CYS A 138 4.91 -3.43 -3.15
C CYS A 138 3.89 -3.39 -2.01
N GLN A 139 3.94 -4.33 -1.06
CA GLN A 139 3.04 -4.41 0.09
C GLN A 139 3.50 -3.59 1.30
N ILE A 140 4.75 -3.15 1.28
CA ILE A 140 5.32 -2.39 2.40
C ILE A 140 5.14 -0.91 2.14
N LEU A 141 4.30 -0.28 2.96
CA LEU A 141 4.16 1.17 3.00
C LEU A 141 5.22 1.77 3.92
N LEU A 142 5.90 2.81 3.42
CA LEU A 142 6.88 3.54 4.20
C LEU A 142 6.18 4.37 5.27
N THR A 143 6.63 4.23 6.51
CA THR A 143 6.25 5.04 7.66
C THR A 143 7.51 5.66 8.27
N HIS A 144 7.33 6.64 9.16
CA HIS A 144 8.46 7.24 9.88
C HIS A 144 9.25 6.24 10.73
N ASP A 145 8.59 5.20 11.22
CA ASP A 145 9.21 4.18 12.06
C ASP A 145 10.24 3.32 11.31
N LEU A 146 10.17 3.32 9.97
CA LEU A 146 11.08 2.65 9.04
C LEU A 146 12.30 3.51 8.65
N GLN A 147 12.50 4.66 9.30
CA GLN A 147 13.69 5.48 9.11
C GLN A 147 14.96 4.67 9.44
N GLY A 148 15.87 4.56 8.47
CA GLY A 148 17.09 3.78 8.59
C GLY A 148 16.96 2.30 8.19
N MET A 149 15.80 1.88 7.68
CA MET A 149 15.56 0.49 7.29
C MET A 149 16.61 -0.02 6.30
N ILE A 150 17.04 -1.27 6.50
CA ILE A 150 17.99 -1.96 5.62
C ILE A 150 17.25 -3.06 4.87
N VAL A 151 17.34 -3.00 3.55
CA VAL A 151 16.78 -4.00 2.63
C VAL A 151 17.85 -4.48 1.67
N ALA A 152 17.69 -5.68 1.13
CA ALA A 152 18.52 -6.21 0.07
C ALA A 152 17.65 -6.60 -1.13
N VAL A 153 18.09 -6.24 -2.32
CA VAL A 153 17.47 -6.61 -3.59
C VAL A 153 17.98 -8.02 -3.94
N PRO A 154 17.09 -8.98 -4.26
CA PRO A 154 17.51 -10.33 -4.64
C PRO A 154 18.23 -10.33 -5.99
N GLU A 155 19.00 -11.38 -6.24
CA GLU A 155 19.64 -11.59 -7.54
C GLU A 155 18.61 -11.65 -8.67
N PRO A 156 18.92 -11.09 -9.86
CA PRO A 156 18.06 -11.20 -11.02
C PRO A 156 17.87 -12.66 -11.43
N LYS A 157 16.69 -13.01 -11.93
CA LYS A 157 16.41 -14.37 -12.40
C LYS A 157 17.18 -14.58 -13.72
N PRO A 158 17.88 -15.71 -13.92
CA PRO A 158 18.70 -15.93 -15.12
C PRO A 158 17.93 -15.90 -16.44
N TRP A 159 16.61 -16.07 -16.42
CA TRP A 159 15.75 -16.02 -17.61
C TRP A 159 15.10 -14.65 -17.84
N ASP A 160 15.23 -13.71 -16.90
CA ASP A 160 14.85 -12.30 -17.08
C ASP A 160 15.99 -11.57 -17.82
N THR A 161 16.42 -12.13 -18.95
CA THR A 161 17.41 -11.51 -19.83
C THR A 161 16.64 -10.61 -20.80
N ASN A 162 16.65 -9.29 -20.54
CA ASN A 162 16.26 -8.28 -21.54
C ASN A 162 17.28 -8.25 -22.69
#